data_AF-A0A6G3XU12-F1
#
_entry.id   AF-A0A6G3XU12-F1
#
_cell.length_a   1.000
_cell.length_b   1.000
_cell.length_c   1.000
_cell.angle_alpha   90.00
_cell.angle_beta   90.00
_cell.angle_gamma   90.00
#
_symmetry.space_group_name_H-M   'P 1'
#
loop_
_entity.id
_entity.type
_entity.pdbx_description
1 polymer ?
#
loop_
_entity_poly.entity_id
_entity_poly.type
_entity_poly.pdbx_seq_one_letter_code
_entity_poly.pdbx_strand_id
1 'polypeptide(L)' 'THEMGFARSAANRVVFMSDGCVVEDRTPEDFFTNPSSDRAKDFLSKILKH' A
#
# COMPACT_ATOMS: atom_id res chain seq x y z
N THR A 1 0.73 7.87 5.10
CA THR A 1 1.86 8.74 4.72
C THR A 1 2.26 8.44 3.29
N HIS A 2 2.92 9.37 2.58
CA HIS A 2 3.52 9.11 1.26
C HIS A 2 4.97 8.63 1.34
N GLU A 3 5.55 8.57 2.54
CA GLU A 3 6.85 7.96 2.78
C GLU A 3 6.72 6.44 2.92
N MET A 4 6.71 5.73 1.79
CA MET A 4 6.46 4.29 1.76
C MET A 4 7.49 3.47 2.54
N GLY A 5 8.77 3.87 2.51
CA GLY A 5 9.83 3.19 3.26
C GLY A 5 9.59 3.22 4.77
N PHE A 6 9.14 4.36 5.29
CA PHE A 6 8.75 4.51 6.69
C PHE A 6 7.49 3.70 7.01
N ALA A 7 6.47 3.77 6.15
CA ALA A 7 5.25 2.99 6.34
C ALA A 7 5.54 1.48 6.37
N ARG A 8 6.45 0.99 5.52
CA ARG A 8 6.83 -0.42 5.47
C ARG A 8 7.61 -0.87 6.71
N SER A 9 8.44 -0.01 7.30
CA SER A 9 9.28 -0.37 8.44
C SER A 9 8.60 -0.20 9.80
N ALA A 10 7.70 0.78 9.94
CA ALA A 10 7.15 1.17 11.23
C ALA A 10 5.69 0.75 11.47
N ALA A 11 4.93 0.40 10.42
CA ALA A 11 3.52 0.05 10.59
C ALA A 11 3.33 -1.43 10.95
N ASN A 12 2.26 -1.73 11.68
CA ASN A 12 1.77 -3.11 11.86
C ASN A 12 0.59 -3.44 10.93
N ARG A 13 -0.04 -2.40 10.37
CA ARG A 13 -1.23 -2.47 9.52
C ARG A 13 -1.20 -1.32 8.53
N VAL A 14 -1.57 -1.60 7.28
CA VAL A 14 -1.67 -0.62 6.20
C VAL A 14 -3.10 -0.61 5.70
N VAL A 15 -3.71 0.57 5.76
CA VAL A 15 -5.02 0.84 5.16
C VAL A 15 -4.80 1.67 3.91
N PHE A 16 -5.10 1.09 2.76
CA PHE A 16 -5.04 1.78 1.47
C PHE A 16 -6.43 2.20 1.05
N MET A 17 -6.56 3.48 0.69
CA MET A 17 -7.83 4.09 0.32
C MET A 17 -7.76 4.64 -1.10
N SER A 18 -8.85 4.50 -1.85
CA SER A 18 -9.08 5.14 -3.14
C SER A 18 -10.55 5.51 -3.25
N ASP A 19 -10.84 6.61 -3.94
CA ASP A 19 -12.21 7.03 -4.28
C ASP A 19 -13.14 7.15 -3.06
N GLY A 20 -12.57 7.59 -1.93
CA GLY A 20 -13.30 7.77 -0.67
C GLY A 20 -13.55 6.48 0.12
N CYS A 21 -13.05 5.34 -0.35
CA CYS A 21 -13.29 4.03 0.25
C CYS A 21 -11.98 3.37 0.71
N VAL A 22 -12.08 2.50 1.74
CA VAL A 22 -11.00 1.56 2.07
C VAL A 22 -11.01 0.45 1.02
N VAL A 23 -9.90 0.32 0.31
CA VAL A 23 -9.72 -0.67 -0.76
C VAL A 23 -8.93 -1.87 -0.26
N GLU A 24 -7.92 -1.64 0.58
CA GLU A 24 -7.21 -2.71 1.27
C GLU A 24 -6.95 -2.36 2.72
N ASP A 25 -6.89 -3.40 3.54
CA ASP A 25 -6.54 -3.34 4.94
C ASP A 25 -5.76 -4.61 5.31
N ARG A 26 -4.43 -4.50 5.31
CA ARG A 26 -3.52 -5.66 5.38
C ARG A 26 -2.25 -5.37 6.15
N THR A 27 -1.42 -6.40 6.35
CA THR A 27 -0.08 -6.20 6.89
C THR A 27 0.77 -5.40 5.88
N PRO A 28 1.82 -4.68 6.33
CA PRO A 28 2.71 -3.98 5.42
C PRO A 28 3.38 -4.93 4.43
N GLU A 29 3.82 -6.11 4.89
CA GLU A 29 4.46 -7.09 4.01
C GLU A 29 3.53 -7.52 2.88
N ASP A 30 2.28 -7.89 3.19
CA ASP A 30 1.29 -8.29 2.19
C ASP A 30 0.93 -7.15 1.25
N PHE A 31 0.75 -5.94 1.77
CA PHE A 31 0.40 -4.78 0.96
C PHE A 31 1.48 -4.45 -0.07
N PHE A 32 2.75 -4.38 0.36
CA PHE A 32 3.85 -3.93 -0.49
C PHE A 32 4.40 -5.01 -1.43
N THR A 33 4.25 -6.29 -1.09
CA THR A 33 4.79 -7.41 -1.90
C THR A 33 3.73 -8.14 -2.71
N ASN A 34 2.50 -8.21 -2.21
CA ASN A 34 1.41 -8.93 -2.84
C ASN A 34 0.08 -8.15 -2.77
N PRO A 35 0.00 -6.92 -3.33
CA PRO A 35 -1.24 -6.15 -3.45
C PRO A 35 -2.36 -6.97 -4.09
N SER A 36 -3.51 -7.10 -3.41
CA SER A 36 -4.63 -7.90 -3.90
C SER A 36 -5.47 -7.18 -4.95
N SER A 37 -5.69 -5.88 -4.76
CA SER A 37 -6.52 -5.02 -5.58
C SER A 37 -5.71 -4.45 -6.74
N ASP A 38 -6.36 -4.31 -7.89
CA ASP A 38 -5.72 -3.72 -9.06
C ASP A 38 -5.36 -2.25 -8.84
N ARG A 39 -6.12 -1.56 -7.99
CA ARG A 39 -5.83 -0.18 -7.61
C ARG A 39 -4.57 -0.05 -6.76
N ALA A 40 -4.35 -0.95 -5.80
CA ALA A 40 -3.11 -0.96 -5.02
C ALA A 40 -1.91 -1.36 -5.89
N LYS A 41 -2.06 -2.32 -6.80
CA LYS A 41 -1.02 -2.69 -7.79
C LYS A 41 -0.60 -1.50 -8.63
N ASP A 42 -1.57 -0.78 -9.22
CA ASP A 42 -1.31 0.41 -10.03
C ASP A 42 -0.59 1.49 -9.22
N PHE A 43 -1.07 1.78 -8.00
CA PHE A 43 -0.46 2.74 -7.08
C PHE A 43 1.01 2.39 -6.77
N LEU A 44 1.26 1.16 -6.32
CA LEU A 44 2.61 0.72 -5.96
C LEU A 44 3.56 0.69 -7.18
N SER A 45 3.05 0.36 -8.37
CA SER A 45 3.85 0.36 -9.60
C SER A 45 4.39 1.74 -9.98
N LYS A 46 3.70 2.81 -9.56
CA LYS A 46 4.11 4.21 -9.82
C LYS A 46 5.14 4.71 -8.82
N ILE A 47 5.17 4.13 -7.62
CA ILE A 47 5.96 4.62 -6.49
C ILE A 47 7.23 3.80 -6.28
N LEU A 48 7.21 2.50 -6.60
CA LEU A 48 8.36 1.60 -6.47
C LEU A 48 9.29 1.59 -7.70
N LYS A 49 8.95 2.32 -8.77
CA LYS A 49 9.77 2.44 -9.99
C LYS A 49 10.81 3.57 -9.94
N HIS A 50 10.89 4.30 -8.83
CA HIS A 50 11.91 5.28 -8.52
C HIS A 50 12.65 4.86 -7.25
#